data_AF-E6PXM0-F1
#
_entry.id   AF-E6PXM0-F1
#
_cell.length_a   1.000
_cell.length_b   1.000
_cell.length_c   1.000
_cell.angle_alpha   90.00
_cell.angle_beta   90.00
_cell.angle_gamma   90.00
#
_symmetry.space_group_name_H-M   'P 1'
#
loop_
_entity.id
_entity.type
_entity.pdbx_description
1 polymer ?
#
loop_
_entity_poly.entity_id
_entity_poly.type
_entity_poly.pdbx_seq_one_letter_code
_entity_poly.pdbx_strand_id
1 'polypeptide(L)'
;MFNWRDQAASSVDQAVAGFLELGEAIATRWIQTAKGVLLLQMVPDNSESGAIYVFDRQREQWYMLSFEGCEDQFTSEKFDRAFSEYDLFRLVEQPGLLLTEFQPANA
;
A
#
# COMPACT_ATOMS: atom_id res chain seq x y z
N MET A 1 -31.44 -2.97 -8.48
CA MET A 1 -30.26 -3.86 -8.46
C MET A 1 -29.18 -3.12 -7.68
N PHE A 2 -28.77 -3.61 -6.51
CA PHE A 2 -27.81 -2.91 -5.63
C PHE A 2 -26.39 -3.13 -6.18
N ASN A 3 -25.70 -2.07 -6.58
CA ASN A 3 -24.36 -2.19 -7.15
C ASN A 3 -23.30 -2.17 -6.04
N TRP A 4 -23.09 -3.34 -5.42
CA TRP A 4 -22.11 -3.53 -4.35
C TRP A 4 -20.68 -3.14 -4.74
N ARG A 5 -20.36 -3.09 -6.04
CA ARG A 5 -19.04 -2.66 -6.55
C ARG A 5 -18.81 -1.17 -6.35
N ASP A 6 -19.84 -0.34 -6.54
CA ASP A 6 -19.75 1.11 -6.35
C ASP A 6 -19.57 1.44 -4.86
N GLN A 7 -20.25 0.71 -3.98
CA GLN A 7 -20.09 0.85 -2.53
C GLN A 7 -18.68 0.44 -2.08
N ALA A 8 -18.15 -0.66 -2.61
CA ALA A 8 -16.80 -1.14 -2.27
C ALA A 8 -15.68 -0.25 -2.83
N ALA A 9 -15.91 0.42 -3.97
CA ALA A 9 -15.01 1.45 -4.49
C ALA A 9 -15.06 2.69 -3.58
N SER A 10 -16.25 3.18 -3.25
CA SER A 10 -16.44 4.31 -2.33
C SER A 10 -15.84 4.07 -0.94
N SER A 11 -15.90 2.84 -0.42
CA SER A 11 -15.31 2.51 0.87
C SER A 11 -13.78 2.48 0.83
N VAL A 12 -13.20 2.06 -0.29
CA VAL A 12 -11.73 2.09 -0.45
C VAL A 12 -11.22 3.50 -0.64
N ASP A 13 -11.89 4.34 -1.43
CA ASP A 13 -11.46 5.72 -1.60
C ASP A 13 -11.49 6.46 -0.25
N GLN A 14 -12.48 6.17 0.60
CA GLN A 14 -12.54 6.69 1.97
C GLN A 14 -11.41 6.14 2.86
N ALA A 15 -11.14 4.82 2.80
CA ALA A 15 -10.06 4.22 3.57
C ALA A 15 -8.68 4.79 3.18
N VAL A 16 -8.44 4.98 1.87
CA VAL A 16 -7.20 5.58 1.37
C VAL A 16 -7.14 7.06 1.73
N ALA A 17 -8.22 7.82 1.55
CA ALA A 17 -8.25 9.23 1.92
C ALA A 17 -7.95 9.45 3.40
N GLY A 18 -8.60 8.69 4.29
CA GLY A 18 -8.34 8.77 5.73
C GLY A 18 -6.92 8.33 6.10
N PHE A 19 -6.37 7.31 5.43
CA PHE A 19 -5.00 6.87 5.65
C PHE A 19 -3.97 7.94 5.23
N LEU A 20 -4.17 8.57 4.07
CA LEU A 20 -3.31 9.65 3.59
C LEU A 20 -3.43 10.92 4.45
N GLU A 21 -4.63 11.26 4.92
CA GLU A 21 -4.86 12.38 5.83
C GLU A 21 -4.12 12.18 7.17
N LEU A 22 -4.19 10.99 7.75
CA LEU A 22 -3.47 10.66 8.99
C LEU A 22 -1.94 10.79 8.87
N GLY A 23 -1.40 10.53 7.68
CA GLY A 23 0.03 10.65 7.39
C GLY A 23 0.46 12.02 6.85
N GLU A 24 -0.47 12.97 6.69
CA GLU A 24 -0.24 14.24 5.98
C GLU A 24 0.43 14.03 4.61
N ALA A 25 0.03 12.98 3.90
CA ALA A 25 0.75 12.44 2.75
C ALA A 25 -0.09 12.40 1.46
N ILE A 26 0.59 12.15 0.34
CA ILE A 26 -0.02 11.88 -0.97
C ILE A 26 0.31 10.47 -1.45
N ALA A 27 -0.57 9.90 -2.29
CA ALA A 27 -0.27 8.68 -3.04
C ALA A 27 0.28 9.03 -4.43
N THR A 28 1.51 8.63 -4.73
CA THR A 28 2.14 8.83 -6.06
C THR A 28 2.09 7.59 -6.94
N ARG A 29 1.75 6.43 -6.35
CA ARG A 29 1.33 5.20 -7.04
C ARG A 29 0.13 4.65 -6.32
N TRP A 30 -0.84 4.16 -7.10
CA TRP A 30 -2.04 3.50 -6.60
C TRP A 30 -2.37 2.32 -7.52
N ILE A 31 -2.23 1.12 -6.99
CA ILE A 31 -2.64 -0.13 -7.65
C ILE A 31 -3.73 -0.77 -6.79
N GLN A 32 -4.82 -1.21 -7.38
CA GLN A 32 -5.91 -1.83 -6.63
C GLN A 32 -6.48 -3.06 -7.32
N THR A 33 -6.90 -4.02 -6.50
CA THR A 33 -7.64 -5.21 -6.90
C THR A 33 -8.93 -5.29 -6.09
N ALA A 34 -9.75 -6.32 -6.33
CA ALA A 34 -10.92 -6.57 -5.47
C ALA A 34 -10.55 -6.94 -4.03
N LYS A 35 -9.30 -7.33 -3.76
CA LYS A 35 -8.84 -7.83 -2.46
C LYS A 35 -7.92 -6.86 -1.71
N GLY A 36 -7.19 -6.01 -2.42
CA GLY A 36 -6.23 -5.11 -1.79
C GLY A 36 -5.99 -3.81 -2.53
N VAL A 37 -5.20 -2.95 -1.91
CA VAL A 37 -4.66 -1.71 -2.48
C VAL A 37 -3.18 -1.65 -2.15
N LEU A 38 -2.34 -1.25 -3.11
CA LEU A 38 -0.92 -0.94 -2.92
C LEU A 38 -0.71 0.54 -3.21
N LEU A 39 -0.09 1.23 -2.26
CA LEU A 39 0.24 2.64 -2.37
C LEU A 39 1.74 2.85 -2.27
N LEU A 40 2.23 3.84 -3.01
CA LEU A 40 3.44 4.58 -2.63
C LEU A 40 2.97 5.88 -1.98
N GLN A 41 3.06 5.95 -0.66
CA GLN A 41 2.78 7.16 0.10
C GLN A 41 4.02 8.04 0.16
N MET A 42 3.89 9.36 0.00
CA MET A 42 4.98 10.34 0.06
C MET A 42 4.57 11.62 0.78
N VAL A 43 5.53 12.31 1.39
CA VAL A 43 5.35 13.67 1.89
C VAL A 43 5.18 14.60 0.67
N PRO A 44 4.22 15.54 0.69
CA PRO A 44 4.08 16.54 -0.36
C PRO A 44 5.42 17.25 -0.64
N ASP A 45 5.74 17.43 -1.92
CA ASP A 45 6.97 18.10 -2.39
C ASP A 45 8.30 17.43 -1.99
N ASN A 46 8.28 16.22 -1.41
CA ASN A 46 9.48 15.42 -1.16
C ASN A 46 9.40 14.06 -1.87
N SER A 47 9.94 14.01 -3.09
CA SER A 47 9.92 12.79 -3.92
C SER A 47 10.80 11.65 -3.42
N GLU A 48 11.60 11.88 -2.38
CA GLU A 48 12.51 10.89 -1.80
C GLU A 48 11.98 10.30 -0.49
N SER A 49 10.79 10.69 0.00
CA SER A 49 10.28 10.27 1.32
C SER A 49 9.28 9.10 1.26
N GLY A 50 9.37 8.24 0.24
CA GLY A 50 8.32 7.27 -0.03
C GLY A 50 8.32 6.08 0.92
N ALA A 51 7.13 5.60 1.26
CA ALA A 51 6.90 4.31 1.92
C ALA A 51 5.82 3.51 1.19
N ILE A 52 6.00 2.19 1.11
CA ILE A 52 5.10 1.30 0.38
C ILE A 52 4.12 0.65 1.36
N TYR A 53 2.82 0.76 1.06
CA TYR A 53 1.77 0.22 1.91
C TYR A 53 0.83 -0.70 1.14
N VAL A 54 0.40 -1.78 1.80
CA VAL A 54 -0.67 -2.67 1.33
C VAL A 54 -1.86 -2.58 2.26
N PHE A 55 -3.06 -2.33 1.72
CA PHE A 55 -4.33 -2.47 2.42
C PHE A 55 -4.95 -3.81 2.09
N ASP A 56 -5.21 -4.64 3.11
CA ASP A 56 -6.03 -5.84 2.99
C ASP A 56 -7.51 -5.48 3.23
N ARG A 57 -8.31 -5.51 2.16
CA ARG A 57 -9.75 -5.18 2.23
C ARG A 57 -10.55 -6.20 3.03
N GLN A 58 -10.09 -7.45 3.11
CA GLN A 58 -10.80 -8.49 3.85
C GLN A 58 -10.63 -8.30 5.36
N ARG A 59 -9.48 -7.78 5.79
CA ARG A 59 -9.13 -7.58 7.20
C ARG A 59 -9.26 -6.13 7.66
N GLU A 60 -9.43 -5.21 6.72
CA GLU A 60 -9.42 -3.76 6.94
C GLU A 60 -8.15 -3.29 7.66
N GLN A 61 -6.99 -3.83 7.23
CA GLN A 61 -5.69 -3.57 7.85
C GLN A 61 -4.70 -3.02 6.83
N TRP A 62 -3.90 -2.04 7.28
CA TRP A 62 -2.76 -1.50 6.55
C TRP A 62 -1.48 -2.18 7.01
N TYR A 63 -0.63 -2.54 6.04
CA TYR A 63 0.69 -3.09 6.24
C TYR A 63 1.72 -2.20 5.55
N MET A 64 2.79 -1.84 6.25
CA MET A 64 3.96 -1.21 5.63
C MET A 64 4.90 -2.30 5.14
N LEU A 65 5.36 -2.21 3.89
CA LEU A 65 6.42 -3.08 3.39
C LEU A 65 7.76 -2.48 3.79
N SER A 66 8.49 -3.19 4.65
CA SER A 66 9.85 -2.82 5.06
C SER A 66 10.86 -3.36 4.04
N PHE A 67 11.79 -2.51 3.64
CA PHE A 67 12.94 -2.85 2.83
C PHE A 67 14.18 -2.36 3.58
N GLU A 68 15.10 -3.26 3.88
CA GLU A 68 16.27 -2.97 4.70
C GLU A 68 17.02 -1.72 4.20
N GLY A 69 17.08 -0.70 5.07
CA GLY A 69 17.79 0.55 4.80
C GLY A 69 17.09 1.57 3.89
N CYS A 70 15.82 1.37 3.51
CA CYS A 70 15.11 2.28 2.60
C CYS A 70 13.59 2.42 2.87
N GLU A 71 13.14 2.10 4.08
CA GLU A 71 11.72 1.97 4.44
C GLU A 71 10.90 3.26 4.24
N ASP A 72 11.55 4.42 4.38
CA ASP A 72 10.97 5.76 4.28
C ASP A 72 11.62 6.61 3.17
N GLN A 73 12.38 5.97 2.28
CA GLN A 73 13.22 6.62 1.27
C GLN A 73 12.93 6.17 -0.17
N PHE A 74 11.72 5.64 -0.41
CA PHE A 74 11.33 5.22 -1.74
C PHE A 74 11.11 6.42 -2.65
N THR A 75 11.72 6.37 -3.83
CA THR A 75 11.30 7.20 -4.97
C THR A 75 10.29 6.41 -5.81
N SER A 76 9.61 7.09 -6.73
CA SER A 76 8.76 6.42 -7.72
C SER A 76 9.53 5.37 -8.53
N GLU A 77 10.80 5.62 -8.84
CA GLU A 77 11.64 4.69 -9.61
C GLU A 77 12.04 3.46 -8.78
N LYS A 78 12.40 3.66 -7.50
CA LYS A 78 12.65 2.55 -6.58
C LYS A 78 11.39 1.70 -6.40
N PHE A 79 10.22 2.33 -6.36
CA PHE A 79 8.94 1.61 -6.32
C PHE A 79 8.74 0.77 -7.58
N ASP A 80 8.89 1.36 -8.76
CA ASP A 80 8.65 0.63 -10.02
C ASP A 80 9.62 -0.57 -10.15
N ARG A 81 10.86 -0.42 -9.67
CA ARG A 81 11.81 -1.53 -9.56
C ARG A 81 11.36 -2.59 -8.56
N ALA A 82 11.02 -2.21 -7.32
CA ALA A 82 10.58 -3.14 -6.29
C ALA A 82 9.30 -3.88 -6.71
N PHE A 83 8.37 -3.19 -7.36
CA PHE A 83 7.13 -3.75 -7.90
C PHE A 83 7.40 -4.92 -8.84
N SER A 84 8.39 -4.76 -9.73
CA SER A 84 8.81 -5.82 -10.65
C SER A 84 9.67 -6.89 -9.97
N GLU A 85 10.64 -6.49 -9.14
CA GLU A 85 11.67 -7.38 -8.60
C GLU A 85 11.10 -8.35 -7.55
N TYR A 86 10.14 -7.88 -6.75
CA TYR A 86 9.51 -8.65 -5.67
C TYR A 86 8.08 -9.11 -5.98
N ASP A 87 7.59 -8.91 -7.22
CA ASP A 87 6.22 -9.25 -7.62
C ASP A 87 5.16 -8.68 -6.65
N LEU A 88 5.27 -7.38 -6.33
CA LEU A 88 4.41 -6.76 -5.32
C LEU A 88 2.92 -6.82 -5.70
N PHE A 89 2.60 -6.99 -6.99
CA PHE A 89 1.24 -7.22 -7.44
C PHE A 89 0.60 -8.45 -6.76
N ARG A 90 1.37 -9.52 -6.55
CA ARG A 90 0.92 -10.73 -5.88
C ARG A 90 0.45 -10.47 -4.45
N LEU A 91 1.09 -9.53 -3.74
CA LEU A 91 0.67 -9.11 -2.40
C LEU A 91 -0.67 -8.37 -2.42
N VAL A 92 -1.00 -7.67 -3.52
CA VAL A 92 -2.31 -7.00 -3.68
C VAL A 92 -3.40 -7.97 -4.11
N GLU A 93 -3.07 -8.99 -4.88
CA GLU A 93 -3.99 -10.07 -5.26
C GLU A 93 -4.23 -11.08 -4.13
N GLN A 94 -3.28 -11.21 -3.21
CA GLN A 94 -3.34 -12.13 -2.08
C GLN A 94 -2.72 -11.50 -0.81
N PRO A 95 -3.36 -10.48 -0.20
CA PRO A 95 -2.80 -9.78 0.97
C PRO A 95 -2.52 -10.69 2.18
N GLY A 96 -3.21 -11.83 2.27
CA GLY A 96 -2.95 -12.84 3.31
C GLY A 96 -1.54 -13.44 3.28
N LEU A 97 -0.78 -13.29 2.19
CA LEU A 97 0.63 -13.71 2.14
C LEU A 97 1.50 -12.92 3.13
N LEU A 98 1.16 -11.65 3.39
CA LEU A 98 1.87 -10.81 4.34
C LEU A 98 1.90 -11.42 5.75
N LEU A 99 0.85 -12.15 6.13
CA LEU A 99 0.75 -12.83 7.43
C LEU A 99 1.72 -14.00 7.60
N THR A 100 2.21 -14.55 6.49
CA THR A 100 3.12 -15.71 6.49
C THR A 100 4.58 -15.25 6.41
N GLU A 101 4.82 -14.07 5.82
CA GLU A 101 6.15 -13.47 5.65
C GLU A 101 6.55 -12.54 6.81
N PHE A 102 5.68 -12.36 7.83
CA PHE A 102 6.05 -11.69 9.07
C PHE A 102 7.14 -12.47 9.83
N GLN A 103 8.40 -12.10 9.65
CA GLN A 103 9.34 -12.06 10.76
C GLN A 103 9.16 -10.68 11.43
N PRO A 104 8.73 -10.61 12.71
CA PRO A 104 8.80 -9.34 13.43
C PRO A 104 10.26 -8.88 13.42
N ALA A 105 10.48 -7.59 13.17
CA ALA A 105 11.78 -6.97 13.40
C ALA A 105 12.18 -7.32 14.84
N ASN A 106 13.27 -8.07 15.00
CA ASN A 106 13.79 -8.39 16.32
C ASN A 106 14.12 -7.07 17.02
N ALA A 107 13.39 -6.78 18.10
CA ALA A 107 13.66 -5.70 19.03
C ALA A 107 14.99 -5.89 19.76
#